data_AF-A0A0B8WYB7-F1
#
_entry.id   AF-A0A0B8WYB7-F1
#
_cell.length_a   1.000
_cell.length_b   1.000
_cell.length_c   1.000
_cell.angle_alpha   90.00
_cell.angle_beta   90.00
_cell.angle_gamma   90.00
#
_symmetry.space_group_name_H-M   'P 1'
#
loop_
_entity.id
_entity.type
_entity.pdbx_description
1 polymer ?
#
loop_
_entity_poly.entity_id
_entity_poly.type
_entity_poly.pdbx_seq_one_letter_code
_entity_poly.pdbx_strand_id
1 'polypeptide(L)'
;MSQTYDVPSLYNFLLHTPEAGLRKMLVDNKPMTEAHFNLMLKVVRACDETQFTEHFTKQDFPKVKMGPAEVKLKEKFWNDCMTTWNSRGLLTPAVASKAA
;
A
#
# COMPACT_ATOMS: atom_id res chain seq x y z
N MET A 1 -4.04 4.03 18.32
CA MET A 1 -4.21 2.56 18.29
C MET A 1 -3.16 2.00 17.35
N SER A 2 -2.15 1.31 17.89
CA SER A 2 -1.06 0.68 17.16
C SER A 2 -1.53 -0.67 16.57
N GLN A 3 -2.42 -0.64 15.58
CA GLN A 3 -2.70 -1.86 14.81
C GLN A 3 -1.48 -2.14 13.93
N THR A 4 -0.66 -3.09 14.36
CA THR A 4 0.32 -3.74 13.49
C THR A 4 -0.44 -4.59 12.49
N TYR A 5 -0.42 -4.21 11.22
CA TYR A 5 -0.95 -5.03 10.13
C TYR A 5 0.10 -6.04 9.68
N ASP A 6 -0.33 -7.13 9.07
CA ASP A 6 0.57 -8.05 8.34
C ASP A 6 0.96 -7.42 6.99
N VAL A 7 1.85 -6.42 7.08
CA VAL A 7 2.37 -5.67 5.94
C VAL A 7 3.16 -6.56 4.96
N PRO A 8 3.94 -7.58 5.40
CA PRO A 8 4.55 -8.56 4.51
C PRO A 8 3.55 -9.26 3.59
N SER A 9 2.43 -9.77 4.13
CA SER A 9 1.40 -10.41 3.31
C SER A 9 0.75 -9.43 2.33
N LEU A 10 0.51 -8.19 2.76
CA LEU A 10 0.01 -7.14 1.87
C LEU A 10 0.99 -6.86 0.71
N TYR A 11 2.28 -6.73 1.00
CA TYR A 11 3.31 -6.49 -0.01
C TYR A 11 3.34 -7.63 -1.05
N ASN A 12 3.36 -8.89 -0.60
CA ASN A 12 3.36 -10.04 -1.50
C ASN A 12 2.11 -10.08 -2.38
N PHE A 13 0.93 -9.77 -1.82
CA PHE A 13 -0.30 -9.66 -2.61
C PHE A 13 -0.18 -8.56 -3.67
N LEU A 14 0.29 -7.36 -3.31
CA LEU A 14 0.44 -6.25 -4.25
C LEU A 14 1.52 -6.49 -5.31
N LEU A 15 2.57 -7.24 -4.98
CA LEU A 15 3.67 -7.54 -5.90
C LEU A 15 3.29 -8.63 -6.91
N HIS A 16 2.62 -9.69 -6.45
CA HIS A 16 2.35 -10.88 -7.26
C HIS A 16 0.99 -10.86 -7.96
N THR A 17 0.05 -10.01 -7.54
CA THR A 17 -1.23 -9.89 -8.22
C THR A 17 -1.07 -9.11 -9.53
N PRO A 18 -1.59 -9.61 -10.68
CA PRO A 18 -1.52 -8.90 -11.94
C PRO A 18 -2.10 -7.48 -11.85
N GLU A 19 -1.42 -6.50 -12.43
CA GLU A 19 -1.82 -5.08 -12.36
C GLU A 19 -3.27 -4.85 -12.82
N ALA A 20 -3.71 -5.54 -13.88
CA ALA A 20 -5.08 -5.42 -14.38
C ALA A 20 -6.12 -5.88 -13.35
N GLY A 21 -5.80 -6.90 -12.55
CA GLY A 21 -6.63 -7.37 -11.45
C GLY A 21 -6.63 -6.37 -10.29
N LEU A 22 -5.45 -5.92 -9.88
CA LEU A 22 -5.32 -4.92 -8.81
C LEU A 22 -6.03 -3.62 -9.16
N ARG A 23 -5.90 -3.14 -10.40
CA ARG A 23 -6.54 -1.92 -10.87
C ARG A 23 -8.06 -2.02 -10.75
N LYS A 24 -8.65 -3.12 -11.22
CA LYS A 24 -10.10 -3.37 -11.11
C LYS A 24 -10.57 -3.47 -9.66
N MET A 25 -9.72 -4.00 -8.77
CA MET A 25 -10.06 -4.21 -7.37
C MET A 25 -9.92 -2.94 -6.53
N LEU A 26 -8.89 -2.14 -6.80
CA LEU A 26 -8.50 -1.03 -5.95
C LEU A 26 -8.97 0.31 -6.48
N VAL A 27 -8.96 0.56 -7.79
CA VAL A 27 -9.31 1.88 -8.34
C VAL A 27 -10.83 2.04 -8.41
N ASP A 28 -11.37 2.77 -7.45
CA ASP A 28 -12.79 3.14 -7.37
C ASP A 28 -13.05 4.64 -7.53
N ASN A 29 -11.97 5.42 -7.73
CA ASN A 29 -11.96 6.89 -7.77
C ASN A 29 -12.44 7.57 -6.46
N LYS A 30 -12.64 6.81 -5.37
CA LYS A 30 -13.06 7.29 -4.04
C LYS A 30 -12.73 6.24 -2.95
N PRO A 31 -11.57 6.29 -2.25
CA PRO A 31 -10.53 7.31 -2.33
C PRO A 31 -9.41 6.98 -3.35
N MET A 32 -9.37 5.76 -3.88
CA MET A 32 -8.25 5.26 -4.67
C MET A 32 -8.42 5.61 -6.15
N THR A 33 -7.67 6.61 -6.60
CA THR A 33 -7.65 7.01 -8.02
C THR A 33 -6.51 6.33 -8.78
N GLU A 34 -6.51 6.46 -10.11
CA GLU A 34 -5.40 6.05 -10.99
C GLU A 34 -4.03 6.58 -10.53
N ALA A 35 -3.98 7.82 -10.03
CA ALA A 35 -2.74 8.40 -9.53
C ALA A 35 -2.22 7.71 -8.26
N HIS A 36 -3.12 7.28 -7.36
CA HIS A 36 -2.75 6.49 -6.18
C HIS A 36 -2.24 5.11 -6.61
N PHE A 37 -2.94 4.46 -7.53
CA PHE A 37 -2.56 3.14 -8.03
C PHE A 37 -1.18 3.15 -8.70
N ASN A 38 -0.90 4.14 -9.55
CA ASN A 38 0.40 4.28 -10.19
C ASN A 38 1.52 4.55 -9.18
N LEU A 39 1.27 5.38 -8.15
CA LEU A 39 2.25 5.61 -7.09
C LEU A 39 2.48 4.36 -6.24
N MET A 40 1.43 3.62 -5.89
CA MET A 40 1.51 2.36 -5.16
C MET A 40 2.40 1.36 -5.90
N LEU A 41 2.18 1.17 -7.20
CA LEU A 41 3.01 0.26 -8.01
C LEU A 41 4.49 0.70 -8.05
N LYS A 42 4.75 2.01 -8.13
CA LYS A 42 6.14 2.52 -8.07
C LYS A 42 6.79 2.20 -6.73
N VAL A 43 6.06 2.38 -5.62
CA VAL A 43 6.56 2.09 -4.28
C VAL A 43 6.84 0.60 -4.12
N VAL A 44 5.88 -0.26 -4.45
CA VAL A 44 6.01 -1.74 -4.34
C VAL A 44 7.18 -2.26 -5.18
N ARG A 45 7.41 -1.69 -6.38
CA ARG A 45 8.51 -2.11 -7.27
C ARG A 45 9.87 -1.53 -6.90
N ALA A 46 9.91 -0.45 -6.13
CA ALA A 46 11.16 0.21 -5.74
C ALA A 46 11.74 -0.35 -4.43
N CYS A 47 10.98 -1.20 -3.74
CA CYS A 47 11.33 -1.76 -2.45
C CYS A 47 11.32 -3.28 -2.48
N ASP A 48 12.12 -3.89 -1.60
CA ASP A 48 11.84 -5.22 -1.10
C ASP A 48 10.76 -5.19 0.02
N GLU A 49 10.34 -6.36 0.49
CA GLU A 49 9.31 -6.51 1.52
C GLU A 49 9.65 -5.76 2.84
N THR A 50 10.91 -5.80 3.25
CA THR A 50 11.37 -5.17 4.50
C THR A 50 11.30 -3.65 4.36
N GLN A 51 11.83 -3.12 3.26
CA GLN A 51 11.78 -1.69 2.93
C GLN A 51 10.34 -1.19 2.79
N PHE A 52 9.48 -1.96 2.14
CA PHE A 52 8.05 -1.60 2.03
C PHE A 52 7.40 -1.52 3.41
N THR A 53 7.68 -2.47 4.29
CA THR A 53 7.17 -2.49 5.66
C THR A 53 7.62 -1.26 6.46
N GLU A 54 8.90 -0.89 6.32
CA GLU A 54 9.41 0.35 6.93
C GLU A 54 8.70 1.58 6.39
N HIS A 55 8.56 1.70 5.07
CA HIS A 55 7.93 2.87 4.44
C HIS A 55 6.44 3.00 4.78
N PHE A 56 5.73 1.88 4.80
CA PHE A 56 4.35 1.82 5.27
C PHE A 56 4.23 2.29 6.73
N THR A 57 5.13 1.84 7.60
CA THR A 57 5.09 2.16 9.04
C THR A 57 5.45 3.62 9.31
N LYS A 58 6.48 4.14 8.63
CA LYS A 58 6.94 5.53 8.73
C LYS A 58 6.03 6.50 7.97
N GLN A 59 5.12 5.99 7.13
CA GLN A 59 4.33 6.76 6.18
C GLN A 59 5.17 7.67 5.28
N ASP A 60 6.39 7.24 4.97
CA ASP A 60 7.29 7.92 4.05
C ASP A 60 7.35 7.17 2.71
N PHE A 61 8.30 7.51 1.85
CA PHE A 61 8.36 6.94 0.51
C PHE A 61 9.78 6.53 0.16
N PRO A 62 9.96 5.43 -0.59
CA PRO A 62 11.24 5.12 -1.21
C PRO A 62 11.64 6.22 -2.20
N LYS A 63 12.88 6.14 -2.68
CA LYS A 63 13.40 7.05 -3.69
C LYS A 63 12.78 6.76 -5.06
N VAL A 64 11.55 7.22 -5.28
CA VAL A 64 10.79 7.10 -6.53
C VAL A 64 10.53 8.44 -7.18
N LYS A 65 10.57 8.50 -8.51
CA LYS A 65 10.22 9.70 -9.26
C LYS A 65 8.71 9.88 -9.29
N MET A 66 8.24 10.88 -8.55
CA MET A 66 6.83 11.25 -8.50
C MET A 66 6.49 12.28 -9.59
N GLY A 67 5.38 12.07 -10.29
CA GLY A 67 4.79 13.03 -11.21
C GLY A 67 3.93 14.08 -10.48
N PRO A 68 3.48 15.14 -11.16
CA PRO A 68 2.71 16.22 -10.54
C PRO A 68 1.42 15.78 -9.83
N ALA A 69 0.73 14.76 -10.37
CA ALA A 69 -0.48 14.21 -9.76
C ALA A 69 -0.19 13.43 -8.46
N GLU A 70 0.93 12.72 -8.42
CA GLU A 70 1.38 11.92 -7.27
C GLU A 70 1.89 12.81 -6.13
N VAL A 71 2.59 13.90 -6.48
CA VAL A 71 3.05 14.90 -5.50
C VAL A 71 1.87 15.51 -4.74
N LYS A 72 0.76 15.81 -5.43
CA LYS A 72 -0.45 16.39 -4.81
C LYS A 72 -1.15 15.46 -3.82
N LEU A 73 -1.00 14.15 -3.96
CA LEU A 73 -1.64 13.16 -3.10
C LEU A 73 -0.69 12.59 -2.03
N LYS A 74 0.58 12.97 -2.02
CA LYS A 74 1.62 12.40 -1.14
C LYS A 74 1.23 12.44 0.34
N GLU A 75 0.65 13.55 0.81
CA GLU A 75 0.28 13.75 2.21
C GLU A 75 -0.84 12.82 2.69
N LYS A 76 -1.72 12.39 1.78
CA LYS A 76 -2.88 11.54 2.09
C LYS A 76 -2.76 10.12 1.53
N PHE A 77 -1.74 9.85 0.71
CA PHE A 77 -1.58 8.60 -0.03
C PHE A 77 -1.70 7.36 0.85
N TRP A 78 -0.91 7.28 1.94
CA TRP A 78 -0.92 6.11 2.82
C TRP A 78 -2.27 5.95 3.51
N ASN A 79 -2.90 7.04 3.95
CA ASN A 79 -4.22 7.01 4.57
C ASN A 79 -5.32 6.56 3.58
N ASP A 80 -5.28 7.05 2.35
CA ASP A 80 -6.22 6.66 1.29
C ASP A 80 -6.01 5.19 0.88
N CYS A 81 -4.76 4.74 0.79
CA CYS A 81 -4.43 3.33 0.52
C CYS A 81 -4.90 2.42 1.66
N MET A 82 -4.60 2.75 2.92
CA MET A 82 -5.04 1.97 4.08
C MET A 82 -6.56 1.90 4.18
N THR A 83 -7.26 3.01 3.91
CA THR A 83 -8.73 3.03 3.87
C THR A 83 -9.25 2.06 2.82
N THR A 84 -8.66 2.08 1.62
CA THR A 84 -9.04 1.20 0.51
C THR A 84 -8.73 -0.25 0.84
N TRP A 85 -7.51 -0.56 1.26
CA TRP A 85 -7.08 -1.91 1.62
C TRP A 85 -7.89 -2.50 2.76
N ASN A 86 -8.25 -1.69 3.77
CA ASN A 86 -9.15 -2.11 4.84
C ASN A 86 -10.55 -2.45 4.30
N SER A 87 -11.13 -1.58 3.45
CA SER A 87 -12.45 -1.79 2.85
C SER A 87 -12.53 -3.02 1.93
N ARG A 88 -11.38 -3.44 1.38
CA ARG A 88 -11.23 -4.60 0.50
C ARG A 88 -10.79 -5.87 1.24
N GLY A 89 -10.60 -5.81 2.55
CA GLY A 89 -10.17 -6.95 3.37
C GLY A 89 -8.70 -7.35 3.15
N LEU A 90 -7.86 -6.44 2.67
CA LEU A 90 -6.43 -6.69 2.41
C LEU A 90 -5.55 -6.38 3.63
N LEU A 91 -6.04 -5.57 4.57
CA LEU A 91 -5.34 -5.33 5.84
C LEU A 91 -5.77 -6.37 6.85
N THR A 92 -4.93 -7.37 7.07
CA THR A 92 -5.08 -8.32 8.16
C THR A 92 -4.31 -7.82 9.39
N PRO A 93 -4.87 -7.95 10.61
CA PRO A 93 -4.10 -7.72 11.82
C PRO A 93 -2.90 -8.66 11.83
N ALA A 94 -1.71 -8.16 12.16
CA ALA A 94 -0.57 -9.00 12.48
C ALA A 94 -0.95 -9.81 13.71
N VAL A 95 -1.32 -11.08 13.50
CA VAL A 95 -1.59 -11.98 14.61
C VAL A 95 -0.26 -12.10 15.34
N ALA A 96 -0.17 -11.59 16.57
CA ALA A 96 0.97 -11.88 17.42
C ALA A 96 1.03 -13.41 17.52
N SER A 97 1.99 -14.03 16.84
CA SER A 97 2.29 -15.44 17.02
C SER A 97 2.56 -15.63 18.50
N LYS A 98 1.56 -16.10 19.26
CA LYS A 98 1.82 -16.73 20.55
C LYS A 98 2.61 -17.97 20.18
N ALA A 99 3.93 -17.88 20.34
CA ALA A 99 4.76 -19.06 20.47
C ALA A 99 4.10 -19.96 21.52
N ALA A 100 3.69 -21.14 21.08
CA ALA A 100 3.24 -22.23 21.96
C ALA A 100 4.48 -22.97 22.49
#